data_AF-A0A3E0M9L5-F1
#
_entry.id   AF-A0A3E0M9L5-F1
#
_cell.length_a   1.000
_cell.length_b   1.000
_cell.length_c   1.000
_cell.angle_alpha   90.00
_cell.angle_beta   90.00
_cell.angle_gamma   90.00
#
_symmetry.space_group_name_H-M   'P 1'
#
loop_
_entity.id
_entity.type
_entity.pdbx_description
1 polymer ?
#
loop_
_entity_poly.entity_id
_entity_poly.type
_entity_poly.pdbx_seq_one_letter_code
_entity_poly.pdbx_strand_id
1 'polypeptide(L)'
;MNNKYFSSICKDVFAIVYPKIKSKKGGVLYHVLSIILEREESQRDDLCRYFGINQSSCLDEDKRLSGEFLNDVTKLVYVERLKFGDFNSTNLATGISDILDNVDLTKSNQSKEERQMELIITVACLMVGAFTCFKYLQRTRSKNEISPTASLCLAVPASEVYNLHEGYDLNRDDVVRLIDCATEFLCVPEYKKISVETIPEEGRSPESRLKFYVRINLKNGGNIIGKETQYGMKRELPLNVTGKVIQIGFLKNVSILREFNRI
;
A
#
# COMPACT_ATOMS: atom_id res chain seq x y z
N MET A 1 -4.84 -28.26 12.67
CA MET A 1 -5.67 -27.39 13.54
C MET A 1 -6.90 -27.01 12.74
N ASN A 2 -8.08 -27.28 13.29
CA ASN A 2 -9.36 -27.30 12.55
C ASN A 2 -9.76 -25.91 12.02
N ASN A 3 -10.14 -25.89 10.75
CA ASN A 3 -10.73 -24.78 9.99
C ASN A 3 -11.98 -24.13 10.63
N LYS A 4 -12.54 -24.75 11.66
CA LYS A 4 -13.76 -24.31 12.36
C LYS A 4 -13.59 -23.05 13.21
N TYR A 5 -12.36 -22.69 13.60
CA TYR A 5 -12.13 -21.60 14.55
C TYR A 5 -12.26 -20.20 13.94
N PHE A 6 -11.79 -20.00 12.70
CA PHE A 6 -11.93 -18.69 12.05
C PHE A 6 -13.38 -18.43 11.63
N SER A 7 -14.05 -19.43 11.07
CA SER A 7 -15.48 -19.34 10.73
C SER A 7 -16.34 -19.02 11.95
N SER A 8 -16.04 -19.59 13.13
CA SER A 8 -16.77 -19.23 14.35
C SER A 8 -16.53 -17.79 14.79
N ILE A 9 -15.28 -17.30 14.71
CA ILE A 9 -14.96 -15.90 15.03
C ILE A 9 -15.72 -14.95 14.12
N CYS A 10 -15.74 -15.19 12.80
CA CYS A 10 -16.47 -14.32 11.88
C CYS A 10 -17.98 -14.31 12.16
N LYS A 11 -18.56 -15.46 12.54
CA LYS A 11 -19.97 -15.55 12.94
C LYS A 11 -20.27 -14.78 14.22
N ASP A 12 -19.38 -14.85 15.21
CA ASP A 12 -19.52 -14.10 16.46
C ASP A 12 -19.42 -12.59 16.20
N VAL A 13 -18.46 -12.17 15.37
CA VAL A 13 -18.34 -10.76 14.96
C VAL A 13 -19.58 -10.33 14.18
N PHE A 14 -20.09 -11.15 13.26
CA PHE A 14 -21.32 -10.85 12.53
C PHE A 14 -22.51 -10.62 13.46
N ALA A 15 -22.71 -11.50 14.44
CA ALA A 15 -23.81 -11.36 15.41
C ALA A 15 -23.73 -10.06 16.23
N ILE A 16 -22.52 -9.55 16.50
CA ILE A 16 -22.29 -8.30 17.24
C ILE A 16 -22.44 -7.06 16.34
N VAL A 17 -21.90 -7.12 15.12
CA VAL A 17 -21.76 -5.97 14.23
C VAL A 17 -23.01 -5.75 13.39
N TYR A 18 -23.59 -6.82 12.83
CA TYR A 18 -24.72 -6.74 11.89
C TYR A 18 -25.91 -5.93 12.43
N PRO A 19 -26.36 -6.11 13.70
CA PRO A 19 -27.48 -5.33 14.24
C PRO A 19 -27.24 -3.82 14.25
N LYS A 20 -25.96 -3.39 14.33
CA LYS A 20 -25.55 -1.97 14.36
C LYS A 20 -25.45 -1.34 12.97
N ILE A 21 -25.27 -2.16 11.93
CA ILE A 21 -25.05 -1.70 10.56
C ILE A 21 -26.21 -2.01 9.60
N LYS A 22 -27.17 -2.86 9.98
CA LYS A 22 -28.26 -3.33 9.09
C LYS A 22 -29.10 -2.20 8.45
N SER A 23 -29.16 -1.02 9.06
CA SER A 23 -29.89 0.14 8.52
C SER A 23 -29.02 1.07 7.67
N LYS A 24 -27.71 0.81 7.57
CA LYS A 24 -26.76 1.65 6.83
C LYS A 24 -26.88 1.38 5.33
N LYS A 25 -26.92 2.47 4.55
CA LYS A 25 -27.04 2.44 3.08
C LYS A 25 -25.71 2.67 2.35
N GLY A 26 -24.64 3.01 3.08
CA GLY A 26 -23.31 3.30 2.56
C GLY A 26 -22.29 3.43 3.69
N GLY A 27 -21.01 3.41 3.35
CA GLY A 27 -19.87 3.45 4.27
C GLY A 27 -19.86 2.25 5.20
N VAL A 28 -20.43 1.13 4.76
CA VAL A 28 -20.68 -0.04 5.60
C VAL A 28 -19.34 -0.62 6.04
N LEU A 29 -18.39 -0.77 5.13
CA LEU A 29 -17.08 -1.32 5.45
C LEU A 29 -16.32 -0.44 6.46
N TYR A 30 -16.35 0.89 6.26
CA TYR A 30 -15.79 1.86 7.22
C TYR A 30 -16.44 1.73 8.61
N HIS A 31 -17.76 1.63 8.67
CA HIS A 31 -18.50 1.51 9.92
C HIS A 31 -18.23 0.18 10.63
N VAL A 32 -18.11 -0.92 9.89
CA VAL A 32 -17.71 -2.22 10.44
C VAL A 32 -16.32 -2.11 11.08
N LEU A 33 -15.35 -1.55 10.37
CA LEU A 33 -14.00 -1.36 10.90
C LEU A 33 -13.98 -0.43 12.12
N SER A 34 -14.84 0.60 12.13
CA SER A 34 -14.99 1.48 13.29
C SER A 34 -15.52 0.76 14.52
N ILE A 35 -16.34 -0.29 14.34
CA ILE A 35 -16.83 -1.12 15.45
C ILE A 35 -15.76 -2.13 15.88
N ILE A 36 -15.09 -2.80 14.94
CA ILE A 36 -14.05 -3.80 15.25
C ILE A 36 -12.84 -3.16 15.95
N LEU A 37 -12.44 -1.97 15.49
CA LEU A 37 -11.27 -1.24 15.99
C LEU A 37 -11.69 -0.03 16.84
N GLU A 38 -12.81 -0.11 17.56
CA GLU A 38 -13.34 0.99 18.39
C GLU A 38 -12.28 1.54 19.38
N ARG A 39 -11.41 0.68 19.91
CA ARG A 39 -10.34 1.07 20.85
C ARG A 39 -9.01 1.42 20.18
N GLU A 40 -8.92 1.29 18.86
CA GLU A 40 -7.69 1.39 18.08
C GLU A 40 -7.88 2.35 16.89
N GLU A 41 -8.37 3.57 17.16
CA GLU A 41 -8.72 4.55 16.14
C GLU A 41 -7.59 4.85 15.15
N SER A 42 -6.34 4.98 15.64
CA SER A 42 -5.17 5.17 14.76
C SER A 42 -4.94 3.97 13.82
N GLN A 43 -5.19 2.74 14.29
CA GLN A 43 -5.06 1.56 13.44
C GLN A 43 -6.16 1.51 12.39
N ARG A 44 -7.39 1.87 12.76
CA ARG A 44 -8.51 2.02 11.83
C ARG A 44 -8.17 3.03 10.74
N ASP A 45 -7.70 4.22 11.12
CA ASP A 45 -7.44 5.30 10.15
C ASP A 45 -6.31 4.94 9.19
N ASP A 46 -5.24 4.32 9.67
CA ASP A 46 -4.16 3.83 8.81
C ASP A 46 -4.63 2.72 7.86
N LEU A 47 -5.46 1.80 8.35
CA LEU A 47 -6.03 0.72 7.55
C LEU A 47 -6.96 1.28 6.47
N CYS A 48 -7.87 2.18 6.84
CA CYS A 48 -8.77 2.83 5.91
C CYS A 48 -8.00 3.60 4.84
N ARG A 49 -6.96 4.35 5.22
CA ARG A 49 -6.08 5.06 4.27
C ARG A 49 -5.36 4.09 3.34
N TYR A 50 -4.83 2.98 3.86
CA TYR A 50 -4.09 1.99 3.08
C TYR A 50 -4.96 1.31 2.02
N PHE A 51 -6.19 0.94 2.38
CA PHE A 51 -7.11 0.26 1.47
C PHE A 51 -8.06 1.19 0.70
N GLY A 52 -7.99 2.50 0.94
CA GLY A 52 -8.89 3.47 0.28
C GLY A 52 -10.34 3.40 0.73
N ILE A 53 -10.61 2.99 1.97
CA ILE A 53 -11.95 2.85 2.54
C ILE A 53 -12.47 4.21 3.01
N ASN A 54 -13.69 4.57 2.62
CA ASN A 54 -14.30 5.85 2.96
C ASN A 54 -15.64 5.68 3.70
N GLN A 55 -15.90 6.56 4.66
CA GLN A 55 -17.18 6.65 5.37
C GLN A 55 -18.35 7.02 4.46
N SER A 56 -18.11 7.73 3.35
CA SER A 56 -19.14 8.13 2.39
C SER A 56 -19.33 7.18 1.22
N SER A 57 -18.63 6.04 1.19
CA SER A 57 -18.72 5.09 0.08
C SER A 57 -20.12 4.53 -0.10
N CYS A 58 -20.52 4.21 -1.33
CA CYS A 58 -21.77 3.51 -1.54
C CYS A 58 -21.59 2.00 -1.29
N LEU A 59 -22.69 1.28 -1.07
CA LEU A 59 -22.65 -0.16 -0.79
C LEU A 59 -21.99 -0.97 -1.93
N ASP A 60 -22.13 -0.54 -3.19
CA ASP A 60 -21.53 -1.24 -4.32
C ASP A 60 -20.01 -0.99 -4.43
N GLU A 61 -19.53 0.16 -4.00
CA GLU A 61 -18.09 0.42 -3.85
C GLU A 61 -17.48 -0.46 -2.76
N ASP A 62 -18.13 -0.54 -1.60
CA ASP A 62 -17.69 -1.39 -0.49
C ASP A 62 -17.63 -2.87 -0.91
N LYS A 63 -18.61 -3.34 -1.69
CA LYS A 63 -18.61 -4.70 -2.26
C LYS A 63 -17.47 -4.92 -3.23
N ARG A 64 -17.26 -3.98 -4.15
CA ARG A 64 -16.20 -4.10 -5.16
C ARG A 64 -14.84 -4.21 -4.48
N LEU A 65 -14.56 -3.32 -3.52
CA LEU A 65 -13.32 -3.34 -2.75
C LEU A 65 -13.17 -4.64 -1.97
N SER A 66 -14.25 -5.10 -1.34
CA SER A 66 -14.25 -6.38 -0.63
C SER A 66 -13.95 -7.58 -1.55
N GLY A 67 -14.51 -7.58 -2.76
CA GLY A 67 -14.27 -8.61 -3.77
C GLY A 67 -12.85 -8.58 -4.34
N GLU A 68 -12.30 -7.40 -4.61
CA GLU A 68 -10.91 -7.22 -5.04
C GLU A 68 -9.93 -7.76 -3.97
N PHE A 69 -10.15 -7.40 -2.71
CA PHE A 69 -9.33 -7.91 -1.60
C PHE A 69 -9.41 -9.43 -1.47
N LEU A 70 -10.60 -10.03 -1.55
CA LEU A 70 -10.77 -11.48 -1.52
C LEU A 70 -10.07 -12.17 -2.69
N ASN A 71 -10.13 -11.59 -3.89
CA ASN A 71 -9.44 -12.11 -5.06
C ASN A 71 -7.92 -12.10 -4.85
N ASP A 72 -7.37 -11.03 -4.27
CA ASP A 72 -5.94 -10.94 -3.97
C ASP A 72 -5.51 -11.96 -2.91
N VAL A 73 -6.30 -12.12 -1.84
CA VAL A 73 -6.09 -13.18 -0.84
C VAL A 73 -6.15 -14.56 -1.49
N THR A 74 -7.09 -14.79 -2.40
CA THR A 74 -7.25 -16.06 -3.11
C THR A 74 -6.05 -16.34 -4.01
N LYS A 75 -5.59 -15.36 -4.80
CA LYS A 75 -4.38 -15.50 -5.63
C LYS A 75 -3.15 -15.85 -4.80
N LEU A 76 -2.97 -15.16 -3.68
CA LEU A 76 -1.85 -15.38 -2.77
C LEU A 76 -1.82 -16.80 -2.20
N VAL A 77 -3.01 -17.37 -1.92
CA VAL A 77 -3.15 -18.71 -1.33
C VAL A 77 -3.08 -19.82 -2.37
N TYR A 78 -3.72 -19.65 -3.54
CA TYR A 78 -3.88 -20.71 -4.54
C TYR A 78 -2.85 -20.65 -5.68
N VAL A 79 -2.55 -19.45 -6.18
CA VAL A 79 -1.72 -19.26 -7.39
C VAL A 79 -0.25 -19.18 -7.01
N GLU A 80 0.10 -18.36 -6.02
CA GLU A 80 1.50 -18.15 -5.64
C GLU A 80 2.09 -19.28 -4.79
N ARG A 81 1.25 -20.25 -4.34
CA ARG A 81 1.61 -21.34 -3.41
C ARG A 81 2.72 -20.91 -2.46
N LEU A 82 2.44 -19.93 -1.60
CA LEU A 82 3.41 -19.54 -0.58
C LEU A 82 3.83 -20.80 0.18
N LYS A 83 5.07 -21.23 -0.05
CA LYS A 83 5.75 -22.25 0.74
C LYS A 83 6.07 -21.62 2.09
N PHE A 84 5.03 -21.35 2.89
CA PHE A 84 5.21 -21.17 4.32
C PHE A 84 5.75 -22.50 4.83
N GLY A 85 7.05 -22.53 5.15
CA GLY A 85 7.69 -23.71 5.72
C GLY A 85 6.81 -24.33 6.80
N ASP A 86 6.53 -25.63 6.65
CA ASP A 86 5.71 -26.49 7.50
C ASP A 86 4.31 -26.00 7.93
N PHE A 87 3.81 -24.91 7.34
CA PHE A 87 2.41 -24.51 7.50
C PHE A 87 1.61 -25.12 6.34
N ASN A 88 0.85 -26.17 6.62
CA ASN A 88 0.00 -26.85 5.62
C ASN A 88 -0.97 -25.83 4.97
N SER A 89 -0.56 -25.31 3.81
CA SER A 89 -1.30 -24.36 2.97
C SER A 89 -2.65 -24.90 2.52
N THR A 90 -2.81 -26.23 2.57
CA THR A 90 -4.07 -26.94 2.35
C THR A 90 -5.15 -26.53 3.35
N ASN A 91 -4.83 -26.25 4.61
CA ASN A 91 -5.81 -25.88 5.65
C ASN A 91 -6.29 -24.43 5.54
N LEU A 92 -5.43 -23.51 5.10
CA LEU A 92 -5.79 -22.10 4.89
C LEU A 92 -6.58 -21.93 3.59
N ALA A 93 -6.18 -22.64 2.54
CA ALA A 93 -6.93 -22.72 1.29
C ALA A 93 -8.32 -23.31 1.53
N THR A 94 -8.46 -24.44 2.24
CA THR A 94 -9.79 -24.95 2.62
C THR A 94 -10.55 -24.00 3.53
N GLY A 95 -9.90 -23.19 4.37
CA GLY A 95 -10.58 -22.15 5.16
C GLY A 95 -11.17 -21.03 4.38
N ILE A 96 -10.40 -20.51 3.43
CA ILE A 96 -10.85 -19.45 2.55
C ILE A 96 -11.88 -20.00 1.56
N SER A 97 -11.70 -21.24 1.06
CA SER A 97 -12.72 -21.96 0.28
C SER A 97 -13.99 -22.15 1.08
N ASP A 98 -13.94 -22.70 2.30
CA ASP A 98 -15.14 -22.92 3.12
C ASP A 98 -15.86 -21.60 3.41
N ILE A 99 -15.15 -20.49 3.59
CA ILE A 99 -15.76 -19.16 3.73
C ILE A 99 -16.41 -18.73 2.41
N LEU A 100 -15.72 -18.86 1.29
CA LEU A 100 -16.22 -18.54 -0.04
C LEU A 100 -17.41 -19.43 -0.43
N ASP A 101 -17.40 -20.71 -0.06
CA ASP A 101 -18.42 -21.74 -0.31
C ASP A 101 -19.61 -21.60 0.65
N ASN A 102 -19.40 -21.14 1.89
CA ASN A 102 -20.50 -20.73 2.79
C ASN A 102 -21.11 -19.38 2.36
N VAL A 103 -20.34 -18.54 1.68
CA VAL A 103 -20.83 -17.35 0.98
C VAL A 103 -21.49 -17.73 -0.36
N ASP A 104 -21.14 -18.88 -0.95
CA ASP A 104 -21.69 -19.42 -2.19
C ASP A 104 -23.08 -20.08 -1.98
N LEU A 105 -24.07 -19.19 -1.87
CA LEU A 105 -25.37 -19.21 -2.54
C LEU A 105 -26.37 -20.38 -2.40
N THR A 106 -26.08 -21.56 -1.83
CA THR A 106 -27.04 -22.69 -1.93
C THR A 106 -27.73 -23.17 -0.65
N LYS A 107 -27.41 -22.69 0.56
CA LYS A 107 -28.08 -23.19 1.79
C LYS A 107 -28.20 -22.16 2.92
N SER A 108 -29.11 -21.18 2.81
CA SER A 108 -29.55 -20.37 3.97
C SER A 108 -30.81 -19.56 3.65
N ASN A 109 -31.78 -19.51 4.57
CA ASN A 109 -33.02 -18.73 4.51
C ASN A 109 -32.83 -17.19 4.62
N GLN A 110 -31.60 -16.69 4.49
CA GLN A 110 -31.27 -15.26 4.63
C GLN A 110 -31.58 -14.42 3.39
N SER A 111 -31.90 -13.14 3.62
CA SER A 111 -32.11 -12.15 2.55
C SER A 111 -30.82 -11.84 1.79
N LYS A 112 -30.95 -11.39 0.53
CA LYS A 112 -29.80 -11.01 -0.33
C LYS A 112 -28.95 -9.89 0.30
N GLU A 113 -29.58 -8.97 1.02
CA GLU A 113 -28.90 -7.85 1.70
C GLU A 113 -28.08 -8.33 2.90
N GLU A 114 -28.62 -9.26 3.70
CA GLU A 114 -27.93 -9.82 4.86
C GLU A 114 -26.66 -10.57 4.47
N ARG A 115 -26.70 -11.35 3.39
CA ARG A 115 -25.52 -12.05 2.85
C ARG A 115 -24.43 -11.08 2.38
N GLN A 116 -24.82 -9.95 1.81
CA GLN A 116 -23.88 -8.92 1.39
C GLN A 116 -23.19 -8.28 2.60
N MET A 117 -23.95 -8.02 3.67
CA MET A 117 -23.40 -7.51 4.91
C MET A 117 -22.47 -8.53 5.59
N GLU A 118 -22.80 -9.81 5.53
CA GLU A 118 -21.95 -10.89 6.06
C GLU A 118 -20.61 -10.97 5.35
N LEU A 119 -20.61 -10.84 4.01
CA LEU A 119 -19.38 -10.77 3.22
C LEU A 119 -18.52 -9.56 3.62
N ILE A 120 -19.12 -8.36 3.70
CA ILE A 120 -18.38 -7.14 4.08
C ILE A 120 -17.78 -7.27 5.48
N ILE A 121 -18.53 -7.82 6.45
CA ILE A 121 -18.04 -8.05 7.81
C ILE A 121 -16.87 -9.05 7.82
N THR A 122 -17.00 -10.15 7.09
CA THR A 122 -15.95 -11.17 6.99
C THR A 122 -14.68 -10.60 6.39
N VAL A 123 -14.80 -9.82 5.32
CA VAL A 123 -13.65 -9.16 4.69
C VAL A 123 -13.01 -8.15 5.62
N ALA A 124 -13.78 -7.35 6.35
CA ALA A 124 -13.22 -6.43 7.35
C ALA A 124 -12.36 -7.17 8.38
N CYS A 125 -12.81 -8.33 8.87
CA CYS A 125 -12.03 -9.16 9.80
C CYS A 125 -10.69 -9.62 9.19
N LEU A 126 -10.72 -10.07 7.93
CA LEU A 126 -9.51 -10.48 7.20
C LEU A 126 -8.56 -9.29 6.98
N MET A 127 -9.08 -8.13 6.62
CA MET A 127 -8.28 -6.90 6.43
C MET A 127 -7.58 -6.48 7.70
N VAL A 128 -8.26 -6.53 8.85
CA VAL A 128 -7.67 -6.22 10.17
C VAL A 128 -6.52 -7.19 10.49
N GLY A 129 -6.73 -8.49 10.29
CA GLY A 129 -5.70 -9.50 10.51
C GLY A 129 -4.49 -9.30 9.60
N ALA A 130 -4.72 -9.15 8.29
CA ALA A 130 -3.67 -8.91 7.31
C ALA A 130 -2.87 -7.62 7.60
N PHE A 131 -3.58 -6.55 7.96
CA PHE A 131 -2.97 -5.26 8.27
C PHE A 131 -2.13 -5.30 9.55
N THR A 132 -2.60 -6.03 10.58
CA THR A 132 -1.83 -6.23 11.82
C THR A 132 -0.55 -7.00 11.54
N CYS A 133 -0.62 -8.08 10.74
CA CYS A 133 0.55 -8.83 10.30
C CYS A 133 1.51 -7.96 9.49
N PHE A 134 1.00 -7.13 8.58
CA PHE A 134 1.80 -6.18 7.80
C PHE A 134 2.54 -5.19 8.72
N LYS A 135 1.85 -4.55 9.67
CA LYS A 135 2.46 -3.65 10.66
C LYS A 135 3.50 -4.37 11.52
N TYR A 136 3.23 -5.61 11.93
CA TYR A 136 4.20 -6.43 12.65
C TYR A 136 5.45 -6.66 11.81
N LEU A 137 5.32 -7.17 10.58
CA LEU A 137 6.46 -7.41 9.69
C LEU A 137 7.25 -6.13 9.39
N GLN A 138 6.57 -4.99 9.23
CA GLN A 138 7.22 -3.69 9.06
C GLN A 138 8.04 -3.30 10.30
N ARG A 139 7.49 -3.49 11.51
CA ARG A 139 8.20 -3.24 12.77
C ARG A 139 9.38 -4.20 12.95
N THR A 140 9.23 -5.47 12.59
CA THR A 140 10.30 -6.47 12.71
C THR A 140 11.43 -6.20 11.71
N ARG A 141 11.09 -5.80 10.47
CA ARG A 141 12.08 -5.28 9.49
C ARG A 141 12.76 -4.01 10.00
N SER A 142 12.03 -3.12 10.66
CA SER A 142 12.57 -1.90 11.26
C SER A 142 13.44 -2.14 12.49
N LYS A 143 13.30 -3.28 13.20
CA LYS A 143 14.08 -3.61 14.40
C LYS A 143 15.32 -4.44 14.10
N ASN A 144 15.33 -5.20 13.00
CA ASN A 144 16.41 -6.13 12.67
C ASN A 144 17.31 -5.69 11.51
N GLU A 145 17.01 -4.57 10.84
CA GLU A 145 17.89 -4.02 9.81
C GLU A 145 18.07 -2.51 10.04
N ILE A 146 19.32 -2.06 10.00
CA ILE A 146 19.63 -0.77 9.38
C ILE A 146 19.08 -0.92 7.96
N SER A 147 17.82 -0.55 7.75
CA SER A 147 17.21 -0.66 6.43
C SER A 147 18.11 0.14 5.49
N PRO A 148 18.68 -0.49 4.44
CA PRO A 148 19.70 0.15 3.65
C PRO A 148 19.11 1.45 3.11
N THR A 149 19.80 2.54 3.42
CA THR A 149 19.54 3.85 2.84
C THR A 149 19.60 3.70 1.33
N ALA A 150 18.60 4.28 0.66
CA ALA A 150 18.49 4.21 -0.79
C ALA A 150 18.65 5.59 -1.38
N SER A 151 19.34 5.67 -2.52
CA SER A 151 19.35 6.85 -3.37
C SER A 151 18.26 6.71 -4.42
N LEU A 152 17.20 7.51 -4.28
CA LEU A 152 16.18 7.68 -5.29
C LEU A 152 16.62 8.80 -6.25
N CYS A 153 16.78 8.44 -7.51
CA CYS A 153 17.21 9.34 -8.58
C CYS A 153 16.03 9.56 -9.51
N LEU A 154 15.68 10.82 -9.75
CA LEU A 154 14.50 11.22 -10.51
C LEU A 154 14.87 12.23 -11.58
N ALA A 155 14.24 12.12 -12.74
CA ALA A 155 14.14 13.20 -13.71
C ALA A 155 12.72 13.77 -13.62
N VAL A 156 12.59 15.03 -13.23
CA VAL A 156 11.32 15.70 -12.93
C VAL A 156 11.22 17.06 -13.62
N PRO A 157 10.03 17.55 -13.95
CA PRO A 157 9.83 18.91 -14.48
C PRO A 157 10.29 19.98 -13.49
N ALA A 158 10.71 21.14 -14.01
CA ALA A 158 11.11 22.30 -13.20
C ALA A 158 10.02 22.75 -12.21
N SER A 159 8.75 22.64 -12.60
CA SER A 159 7.57 23.00 -11.77
C SER A 159 7.50 22.25 -10.44
N GLU A 160 8.10 21.07 -10.34
CA GLU A 160 8.04 20.24 -9.13
C GLU A 160 9.21 20.47 -8.18
N VAL A 161 10.24 21.16 -8.65
CA VAL A 161 11.52 21.27 -7.94
C VAL A 161 12.01 22.70 -7.76
N TYR A 162 11.27 23.70 -8.23
CA TYR A 162 11.67 25.11 -8.13
C TYR A 162 11.93 25.58 -6.69
N ASN A 163 11.23 25.01 -5.70
CA ASN A 163 11.41 25.30 -4.28
C ASN A 163 12.43 24.38 -3.58
N LEU A 164 12.96 23.38 -4.28
CA LEU A 164 13.91 22.43 -3.70
C LEU A 164 15.35 22.94 -3.83
N HIS A 165 16.16 22.60 -2.83
CA HIS A 165 17.59 22.85 -2.84
C HIS A 165 18.32 21.67 -2.20
N GLU A 166 19.62 21.60 -2.44
CA GLU A 166 20.46 20.58 -1.80
C GLU A 166 20.41 20.76 -0.27
N GLY A 167 20.26 19.65 0.44
CA GLY A 167 20.07 19.62 1.89
C GLY A 167 18.61 19.69 2.35
N TYR A 168 17.65 19.95 1.45
CA TYR A 168 16.23 20.03 1.81
C TYR A 168 15.69 18.68 2.31
N ASP A 169 14.99 18.70 3.44
CA ASP A 169 14.33 17.53 4.01
C ASP A 169 12.93 17.35 3.40
N LEU A 170 12.62 16.12 2.99
CA LEU A 170 11.38 15.73 2.34
C LEU A 170 10.59 14.78 3.24
N ASN A 171 9.30 15.05 3.42
CA ASN A 171 8.39 14.09 4.03
C ASN A 171 7.95 13.04 2.99
N ARG A 172 7.17 12.03 3.43
CA ARG A 172 6.69 10.98 2.53
C ARG A 172 5.85 11.53 1.37
N ASP A 173 4.98 12.49 1.62
CA ASP A 173 4.07 13.02 0.60
C ASP A 173 4.84 13.81 -0.47
N ASP A 174 5.92 14.50 -0.08
CA ASP A 174 6.86 15.13 -1.02
C ASP A 174 7.56 14.09 -1.89
N VAL A 175 8.03 12.98 -1.30
CA VAL A 175 8.66 11.89 -2.05
C VAL A 175 7.68 11.24 -3.02
N VAL A 176 6.44 11.00 -2.60
CA VAL A 176 5.38 10.45 -3.46
C VAL A 176 5.07 11.39 -4.61
N ARG A 177 4.90 12.70 -4.35
CA ARG A 177 4.69 13.70 -5.40
C ARG A 177 5.81 13.71 -6.44
N LEU A 178 7.06 13.69 -5.98
CA LEU A 178 8.22 13.65 -6.88
C LEU A 178 8.29 12.35 -7.69
N ILE A 179 7.91 11.21 -7.10
CA ILE A 179 7.80 9.94 -7.83
C ILE A 179 6.73 10.05 -8.91
N ASP A 180 5.55 10.59 -8.60
CA ASP A 180 4.42 10.71 -9.53
C ASP A 180 4.72 11.60 -10.72
N CYS A 181 5.46 12.68 -10.50
CA CYS A 181 5.81 13.63 -11.54
C CYS A 181 7.11 13.29 -12.28
N ALA A 182 7.85 12.27 -11.85
CA ALA A 182 9.05 11.84 -12.53
C ALA A 182 8.73 11.32 -13.93
N THR A 183 9.56 11.63 -14.92
CA THR A 183 9.49 11.04 -16.26
C THR A 183 10.41 9.83 -16.38
N GLU A 184 11.49 9.82 -15.61
CA GLU A 184 12.43 8.72 -15.50
C GLU A 184 12.88 8.59 -14.04
N PHE A 185 13.09 7.36 -13.57
CA PHE A 185 13.52 7.12 -12.19
C PHE A 185 14.47 5.93 -12.07
N LEU A 186 15.27 5.95 -11.01
CA LEU A 186 16.15 4.85 -10.64
C LEU A 186 16.35 4.85 -9.13
N CYS A 187 16.06 3.72 -8.48
CA CYS A 187 16.32 3.56 -7.06
C CYS A 187 17.44 2.54 -6.84
N VAL A 188 18.51 2.99 -6.18
CA VAL A 188 19.72 2.20 -5.92
C VAL A 188 20.12 2.27 -4.45
N PRO A 189 20.97 1.34 -3.96
CA PRO A 189 21.59 1.51 -2.64
C PRO A 189 22.37 2.84 -2.55
N GLU A 190 22.37 3.49 -1.39
CA GLU A 190 23.01 4.80 -1.19
C GLU A 190 24.49 4.82 -1.62
N TYR A 191 25.23 3.75 -1.32
CA TYR A 191 26.66 3.64 -1.65
C TYR A 191 26.93 3.58 -3.17
N LYS A 192 25.91 3.30 -4.00
CA LYS A 192 26.06 3.28 -5.46
C LYS A 192 26.19 4.72 -5.96
N LYS A 193 27.35 5.04 -6.53
CA LYS A 193 27.58 6.33 -7.18
C LYS A 193 26.94 6.31 -8.56
N ILE A 194 26.06 7.26 -8.82
CA ILE A 194 25.54 7.57 -10.16
C ILE A 194 26.11 8.94 -10.50
N SER A 195 26.89 9.02 -11.57
CA SER A 195 27.49 10.27 -12.03
C SER A 195 26.53 10.94 -13.00
N VAL A 196 25.83 11.96 -12.53
CA VAL A 196 24.97 12.80 -13.37
C VAL A 196 25.52 14.22 -13.39
N GLU A 197 25.87 14.72 -14.57
CA GLU A 197 26.26 16.12 -14.76
C GLU A 197 25.02 17.02 -14.76
N THR A 198 24.99 17.94 -13.79
CA THR A 198 23.89 18.89 -13.61
C THR A 198 24.38 20.33 -13.54
N ILE A 199 23.57 21.26 -14.02
CA ILE A 199 23.78 22.71 -13.86
C ILE A 199 22.86 23.20 -12.72
N PRO A 200 23.38 23.59 -11.54
CA PRO A 200 22.55 23.81 -10.35
C PRO A 200 21.56 24.99 -10.45
N GLU A 201 21.86 26.00 -11.27
CA GLU A 201 21.16 27.31 -11.24
C GLU A 201 20.41 27.66 -12.53
N GLU A 202 20.50 26.85 -13.58
CA GLU A 202 19.88 27.17 -14.86
C GLU A 202 18.40 26.79 -14.88
N GLY A 203 17.53 27.75 -15.23
CA GLY A 203 16.14 27.45 -15.64
C GLY A 203 15.18 26.99 -14.54
N ARG A 204 15.45 27.28 -13.26
CA ARG A 204 14.51 27.07 -12.13
C ARG A 204 13.36 28.08 -12.15
N SER A 205 12.54 28.02 -13.21
CA SER A 205 11.26 28.71 -13.27
C SER A 205 10.14 27.67 -13.27
N PRO A 206 9.03 27.87 -12.55
CA PRO A 206 7.87 26.98 -12.59
C PRO A 206 7.31 26.78 -14.01
N GLU A 207 7.49 27.75 -14.90
CA GLU A 207 7.01 27.71 -16.29
C GLU A 207 7.98 26.98 -17.23
N SER A 208 9.16 26.61 -16.73
CA SER A 208 10.20 25.96 -17.53
C SER A 208 9.82 24.52 -17.85
N ARG A 209 9.92 24.15 -19.14
CA ARG A 209 9.73 22.77 -19.61
C ARG A 209 10.97 21.90 -19.45
N LEU A 210 12.02 22.43 -18.82
CA LEU A 210 13.29 21.73 -18.65
C LEU A 210 13.15 20.60 -17.62
N LYS A 211 13.88 19.51 -17.88
CA LYS A 211 13.99 18.37 -16.97
C LYS A 211 15.14 18.59 -15.99
N PHE A 212 14.84 18.40 -14.72
CA PHE A 212 15.78 18.48 -13.63
C PHE A 212 16.08 17.08 -13.11
N TYR A 213 17.36 16.85 -12.82
CA TYR A 213 17.78 15.72 -12.03
C TYR A 213 17.61 16.05 -10.55
N VAL A 214 17.04 15.12 -9.79
CA VAL A 214 17.03 15.17 -8.33
C VAL A 214 17.49 13.83 -7.79
N ARG A 215 18.44 13.87 -6.85
CA ARG A 215 18.85 12.71 -6.07
C ARG A 215 18.46 12.91 -4.61
N ILE A 216 17.70 11.97 -4.09
CA ILE A 216 17.14 11.98 -2.74
C ILE A 216 17.70 10.77 -2.00
N ASN A 217 18.31 11.01 -0.84
CA ASN A 217 18.65 9.93 0.07
C ASN A 217 17.45 9.62 0.97
N LEU A 218 16.96 8.39 0.93
CA LEU A 218 15.79 7.94 1.68
C LEU A 218 16.22 7.15 2.91
N LYS A 219 15.87 7.64 4.09
CA LYS A 219 15.98 6.87 5.33
C LYS A 219 14.95 5.74 5.26
N ASN A 220 15.44 4.49 5.36
CA ASN A 220 14.65 3.27 5.22
C ASN A 220 14.10 3.00 3.80
N GLY A 221 14.72 3.54 2.75
CA GLY A 221 14.27 3.36 1.36
C GLY A 221 14.57 1.98 0.73
N GLY A 222 15.15 1.03 1.48
CA GLY A 222 15.65 -0.23 0.93
C GLY A 222 14.64 -1.06 0.12
N ASN A 223 13.36 -1.05 0.52
CA ASN A 223 12.32 -1.86 -0.12
C ASN A 223 12.02 -1.45 -1.57
N ILE A 224 12.34 -0.21 -1.95
CA ILE A 224 12.06 0.30 -3.29
C ILE A 224 13.26 0.18 -4.25
N ILE A 225 14.39 -0.36 -3.79
CA ILE A 225 15.57 -0.62 -4.63
C ILE A 225 15.21 -1.63 -5.72
N GLY A 226 15.60 -1.33 -6.96
CA GLY A 226 15.40 -2.23 -8.10
C GLY A 226 13.95 -2.34 -8.60
N LYS A 227 13.02 -1.52 -8.09
CA LYS A 227 11.66 -1.45 -8.64
C LYS A 227 11.69 -0.82 -10.02
N GLU A 228 10.90 -1.40 -10.93
CA GLU A 228 10.85 -1.01 -12.34
C GLU A 228 9.63 -0.12 -12.68
N THR A 229 8.69 0.06 -11.74
CA THR A 229 7.49 0.90 -11.94
C THR A 229 7.28 1.91 -10.80
N GLN A 230 6.69 3.08 -11.13
CA GLN A 230 6.25 4.06 -10.13
C GLN A 230 5.26 3.45 -9.13
N TYR A 231 4.31 2.64 -9.61
CA TYR A 231 3.35 1.95 -8.75
C TYR A 231 4.05 1.03 -7.75
N GLY A 232 5.02 0.23 -8.21
CA GLY A 232 5.83 -0.63 -7.36
C GLY A 232 6.61 0.14 -6.30
N MET A 233 7.20 1.28 -6.67
CA MET A 233 7.86 2.17 -5.72
C MET A 233 6.90 2.71 -4.67
N LYS A 234 5.75 3.29 -5.08
CA LYS A 234 4.77 3.86 -4.13
C LYS A 234 4.18 2.83 -3.16
N ARG A 235 3.86 1.63 -3.66
CA ARG A 235 3.30 0.54 -2.86
C ARG A 235 4.26 0.07 -1.78
N GLU A 236 5.55 0.04 -2.09
CA GLU A 236 6.59 -0.48 -1.18
C GLU A 236 7.36 0.62 -0.44
N LEU A 237 7.05 1.89 -0.73
CA LEU A 237 7.57 3.06 -0.04
C LEU A 237 7.06 3.06 1.42
N PRO A 238 7.96 2.99 2.43
CA PRO A 238 7.55 2.95 3.82
C PRO A 238 6.71 4.16 4.24
N LEU A 239 5.79 3.94 5.18
CA LEU A 239 4.91 5.00 5.71
C LEU A 239 5.66 6.10 6.47
N ASN A 240 6.80 5.77 7.06
CA ASN A 240 7.67 6.68 7.81
C ASN A 240 8.93 7.08 7.04
N VAL A 241 8.93 6.95 5.71
CA VAL A 241 10.08 7.36 4.90
C VAL A 241 10.29 8.87 5.03
N THR A 242 11.56 9.25 5.15
CA THR A 242 11.98 10.65 5.04
C THR A 242 13.11 10.72 4.04
N GLY A 243 13.13 11.78 3.25
CA GLY A 243 14.12 12.02 2.22
C GLY A 243 14.99 13.21 2.56
N LYS A 244 16.21 13.24 2.03
CA LYS A 244 17.05 14.44 1.98
C LYS A 244 17.56 14.63 0.57
N VAL A 245 17.35 15.80 -0.01
CA VAL A 245 17.89 16.14 -1.33
C VAL A 245 19.41 16.25 -1.21
N ILE A 246 20.15 15.46 -1.99
CA ILE A 246 21.62 15.46 -2.00
C ILE A 246 22.20 15.92 -3.33
N GLN A 247 21.38 16.02 -4.37
CA GLN A 247 21.77 16.65 -5.64
C GLN A 247 20.51 17.16 -6.34
N ILE A 248 20.58 18.35 -6.92
CA ILE A 248 19.53 18.91 -7.76
C ILE A 248 20.14 19.80 -8.84
N GLY A 249 19.68 19.69 -10.07
CA GLY A 249 20.06 20.62 -11.12
C GLY A 249 19.56 20.25 -12.50
N PHE A 250 19.70 21.18 -13.43
CA PHE A 250 19.31 20.98 -14.83
C PHE A 250 20.19 19.91 -15.48
N LEU A 251 19.56 18.98 -16.18
CA LEU A 251 20.21 17.77 -16.67
C LEU A 251 20.94 18.04 -18.00
N LYS A 252 22.28 18.07 -17.97
CA LYS A 252 23.10 18.47 -19.12
C LYS A 252 23.15 17.42 -20.24
N ASN A 253 23.09 16.14 -19.87
CA ASN A 253 23.13 15.02 -20.81
C ASN A 253 22.02 14.01 -20.51
N VAL A 254 20.97 14.01 -21.34
CA VAL A 254 19.79 13.15 -21.19
C VAL A 254 20.10 11.67 -21.45
N SER A 255 21.25 11.34 -22.08
CA SER A 255 21.61 9.96 -22.41
C SER A 255 21.79 9.07 -21.18
N ILE A 256 22.16 9.64 -20.03
CA ILE A 256 22.30 8.91 -18.76
C ILE A 256 20.95 8.35 -18.27
N LEU A 257 19.83 8.97 -18.68
CA LEU A 257 18.50 8.49 -18.33
C LEU A 257 18.12 7.19 -19.05
N ARG A 258 18.92 6.70 -20.00
CA ARG A 258 18.71 5.37 -20.60
C ARG A 258 18.92 4.23 -19.61
N GLU A 259 19.68 4.48 -18.54
CA GLU A 259 19.88 3.53 -17.44
C GLU A 259 18.74 3.61 -16.39
N PHE A 260 17.81 4.55 -16.56
CA PHE A 260 16.68 4.77 -15.67
C PHE A 260 15.45 4.07 -16.25
N ASN A 261 14.54 3.68 -15.35
CA ASN A 261 13.25 3.19 -15.75
C ASN A 261 12.43 4.37 -16.27
N ARG A 262 11.88 4.18 -17.48
CA ARG A 262 10.99 5.14 -18.12
C ARG A 262 9.54 4.74 -17.84
N ILE A 263 8.71 5.73 -17.62
CA ILE A 263 7.27 5.58 -17.37
C ILE A 263 6.51 5.60 -18.69
#